data_AF-A0A940IHH0-F1
#
_entry.id   AF-A0A940IHH0-F1
#
_cell.length_a   1.000
_cell.length_b   1.000
_cell.length_c   1.000
_cell.angle_alpha   90.00
_cell.angle_beta   90.00
_cell.angle_gamma   90.00
#
_symmetry.space_group_name_H-M   'P 1'
#
loop_
_entity.id
_entity.type
_entity.pdbx_description
1 polymer ?
#
loop_
_entity_poly.entity_id
_entity_poly.type
_entity_poly.pdbx_seq_one_letter_code
_entity_poly.pdbx_strand_id
1 'polypeptide(L)'
;MAGTSDDLDLRLNYDGLRRKYRQLRLEQLDSTDIEYLYVRSEIMREQGRGEEMLPELLQKCASGETDTHQKAILNYIAANIYKHAGDSLKVVQHYATSAINDLITPVNDYLALKELATMLYKAGDIERAYSYITRSVHDIIAAHSKLNMQSAMEILPVITSAYEAQLKGKHTQLVSLLIWMSLLVVLLIWLTGTVFRERSRTYKKNELLEQANIKLEEYNRLLLESNDIKEAYLSKYMDMCSTYIEAIENYRSHLRKTAKTGGFEKIMENLKSANYTNAILHDFYAEFDATFLKLFPDFAVRLNEMLQPDKRLKDPTSEGMLTTELRVMALIRLGINDSAKIAHFLRRSLSTIYNYRVKIRNAAIDDREDFDSRVMRISSPPNKTRKRPEAT
;
A
#
# COMPACT_ATOMS: atom_id res chain seq x y z
N MET A 1 32.24 61.04 27.20
CA MET A 1 32.87 62.02 28.12
C MET A 1 33.52 61.19 29.23
N ALA A 2 34.83 61.04 29.38
CA ALA A 2 35.98 61.83 28.96
C ALA A 2 37.14 60.88 28.56
N GLY A 3 38.00 61.29 27.63
CA GLY A 3 39.21 60.53 27.31
C GLY A 3 39.72 60.70 25.88
N THR A 4 39.87 61.92 25.37
CA THR A 4 40.44 62.14 24.01
C THR A 4 41.20 63.46 23.91
N SER A 5 41.91 63.86 24.97
CA SER A 5 42.89 64.95 24.89
C SER A 5 44.31 64.46 25.20
N ASP A 6 44.47 63.57 26.17
CA ASP A 6 45.78 62.97 26.49
C ASP A 6 46.23 61.89 25.49
N ASP A 7 45.31 61.20 24.79
CA ASP A 7 45.67 60.05 23.93
C ASP A 7 46.33 60.46 22.60
N LEU A 8 46.05 61.67 22.08
CA LEU A 8 46.68 62.14 20.85
C LEU A 8 48.12 62.60 21.10
N ASP A 9 48.36 63.36 22.17
CA ASP A 9 49.70 63.83 22.53
C ASP A 9 50.59 62.67 22.97
N LEU A 10 50.06 61.68 23.70
CA LEU A 10 50.77 60.43 24.00
C LEU A 10 51.13 59.67 22.72
N ARG A 11 50.19 59.47 21.78
CA ARG A 11 50.47 58.79 20.50
C ARG A 11 51.52 59.54 19.68
N LEU A 12 51.39 60.85 19.54
CA LEU A 12 52.35 61.69 18.82
C LEU A 12 53.74 61.65 19.47
N ASN A 13 53.80 61.62 20.81
CA ASN A 13 55.05 61.45 21.55
C ASN A 13 55.66 60.06 21.32
N TYR A 14 54.86 58.99 21.42
CA TYR A 14 55.32 57.63 21.12
C TYR A 14 55.78 57.46 19.67
N ASP A 15 55.07 58.06 18.70
CA ASP A 15 55.46 58.06 17.29
C ASP A 15 56.74 58.87 17.04
N GLY A 16 56.92 59.99 17.74
CA GLY A 16 58.17 60.75 17.76
C GLY A 16 59.34 59.92 18.30
N LEU A 17 59.11 59.23 19.42
CA LEU A 17 60.09 58.39 20.09
C LEU A 17 60.44 57.15 19.24
N ARG A 18 59.43 56.53 18.60
CA ARG A 18 59.58 55.41 17.66
C ARG A 18 60.43 55.81 16.44
N ARG A 19 60.17 56.98 15.85
CA ARG A 19 61.00 57.51 14.74
C ARG A 19 62.44 57.76 15.18
N LYS A 20 62.64 58.39 16.34
CA LYS A 20 63.97 58.64 16.91
C LYS A 20 64.76 57.35 17.14
N TYR A 21 64.16 56.36 17.80
CA TYR A 21 64.85 55.10 18.09
C TYR A 21 65.10 54.25 16.84
N ARG A 22 64.22 54.28 15.84
CA ARG A 22 64.48 53.64 14.54
C ARG A 22 65.66 54.27 13.81
N GLN A 23 65.76 55.61 13.83
CA GLN A 23 66.88 56.31 13.22
C GLN A 23 68.21 55.98 13.93
N LEU A 24 68.23 55.99 15.27
CA LEU A 24 69.40 55.58 16.05
C LEU A 24 69.79 54.10 15.80
N ARG A 25 68.80 53.20 15.68
CA ARG A 25 69.05 51.79 15.34
C ARG A 25 69.66 51.67 13.95
N LEU A 26 69.15 52.44 12.98
CA LEU A 26 69.66 52.44 11.61
C LEU A 26 71.13 52.92 11.53
N GLU A 27 71.52 53.88 12.35
CA GLU A 27 72.90 54.38 12.46
C GLU A 27 73.89 53.36 13.03
N GLN A 28 73.40 52.37 13.79
CA GLN A 28 74.22 51.31 14.40
C GLN A 28 74.33 50.04 13.56
N LEU A 29 73.52 49.92 12.51
CA LEU A 29 73.47 48.74 11.66
C LEU A 29 74.35 48.94 10.42
N ASP A 30 75.01 47.87 9.97
CA ASP A 30 75.73 47.89 8.70
C ASP A 30 74.73 48.07 7.55
N SER A 31 75.02 48.97 6.62
CA SER A 31 74.23 49.22 5.41
C SER A 31 73.97 47.96 4.56
N THR A 32 74.81 46.93 4.73
CA THR A 32 74.68 45.64 4.05
C THR A 32 73.85 44.61 4.80
N ASP A 33 73.42 44.89 6.03
CA ASP A 33 72.60 43.98 6.85
C ASP A 33 71.12 44.01 6.41
N ILE A 34 70.41 42.89 6.59
CA ILE A 34 68.98 42.78 6.31
C ILE A 34 68.16 43.49 7.38
N GLU A 35 68.65 43.53 8.62
CA GLU A 35 68.02 44.34 9.66
C GLU A 35 68.04 45.83 9.31
N TYR A 36 69.13 46.32 8.69
CA TYR A 36 69.21 47.68 8.16
C TYR A 36 68.14 47.93 7.10
N LEU A 37 68.01 47.03 6.12
CA LEU A 37 67.00 47.13 5.06
C LEU A 37 65.56 47.07 5.63
N TYR A 38 65.32 46.25 6.65
CA TYR A 38 64.03 46.17 7.33
C TYR A 38 63.67 47.51 7.98
N VAL A 39 64.55 48.05 8.82
CA VAL A 39 64.32 49.33 9.52
C VAL A 39 64.21 50.50 8.54
N ARG A 40 65.08 50.56 7.52
CA ARG A 40 65.04 51.58 6.46
C ARG A 40 63.72 51.53 5.69
N SER A 41 63.18 50.33 5.42
CA SER A 41 61.89 50.17 4.74
C SER A 41 60.72 50.72 5.53
N GLU A 42 60.73 50.57 6.87
CA GLU A 42 59.66 51.13 7.72
C GLU A 42 59.68 52.66 7.66
N ILE A 43 60.85 53.28 7.74
CA ILE A 43 61.04 54.74 7.68
C ILE A 43 60.63 55.27 6.31
N MET A 44 61.13 54.67 5.22
CA MET A 44 60.82 55.12 3.86
C MET A 44 59.33 54.97 3.53
N ARG A 45 58.68 53.91 4.02
CA ARG A 45 57.23 53.71 3.85
C ARG A 45 56.41 54.78 4.56
N GLU A 46 56.78 55.16 5.79
CA GLU A 46 56.14 56.27 6.54
C GLU A 46 56.30 57.63 5.83
N GLN A 47 57.40 57.80 5.09
CA GLN A 47 57.66 59.00 4.29
C GLN A 47 57.01 58.97 2.89
N GLY A 48 56.32 57.87 2.52
CA GLY A 48 55.75 57.69 1.19
C GLY A 48 56.77 57.37 0.08
N ARG A 49 58.02 57.06 0.46
CA ARG A 49 59.17 56.82 -0.44
C ARG A 49 59.61 55.35 -0.50
N GLY A 50 58.77 54.44 -0.01
CA GLY A 50 59.12 53.01 0.08
C GLY A 50 59.44 52.36 -1.27
N GLU A 51 58.80 52.80 -2.36
CA GLU A 51 59.02 52.23 -3.70
C GLU A 51 60.46 52.40 -4.21
N GLU A 52 61.17 53.46 -3.77
CA GLU A 52 62.57 53.69 -4.14
C GLU A 52 63.49 52.53 -3.72
N MET A 53 63.09 51.74 -2.71
CA MET A 53 63.85 50.59 -2.22
C MET A 53 63.62 49.30 -3.00
N LEU A 54 62.55 49.20 -3.80
CA LEU A 54 62.18 47.95 -4.46
C LEU A 54 63.29 47.38 -5.38
N PRO A 55 64.00 48.18 -6.21
CA PRO A 55 65.06 47.65 -7.06
C PRO A 55 66.20 47.01 -6.25
N GLU A 56 66.63 47.68 -5.17
CA GLU A 56 67.67 47.20 -4.26
C GLU A 56 67.26 45.89 -3.57
N LEU A 57 66.03 45.85 -3.04
CA LEU A 57 65.49 44.67 -2.35
C LEU A 57 65.34 43.45 -3.29
N LEU A 58 64.83 43.67 -4.50
CA LEU A 58 64.62 42.59 -5.48
C LEU A 58 65.95 42.08 -6.04
N GLN A 59 66.91 42.96 -6.31
CA GLN A 59 68.26 42.57 -6.73
C GLN A 59 68.94 41.73 -5.65
N LYS A 60 68.88 42.17 -4.40
CA LYS A 60 69.46 41.42 -3.27
C LYS A 60 68.77 40.08 -3.09
N CYS A 61 67.44 40.03 -3.16
CA CYS A 61 66.67 38.79 -3.07
C CYS A 61 67.04 37.78 -4.19
N ALA A 62 67.40 38.26 -5.38
CA ALA A 62 67.80 37.44 -6.52
C ALA A 62 69.29 37.01 -6.48
N SER A 63 70.10 37.57 -5.57
CA SER A 63 71.51 37.23 -5.44
C SER A 63 71.70 35.80 -4.90
N GLY A 64 72.76 35.12 -5.37
CA GLY A 64 73.13 33.78 -4.89
C GLY A 64 73.67 33.76 -3.45
N GLU A 65 74.01 34.91 -2.90
CA GLU A 65 74.58 35.08 -1.54
C GLU A 65 73.49 35.18 -0.46
N THR A 66 72.22 35.37 -0.84
CA THR A 66 71.10 35.51 0.10
C THR A 66 70.50 34.15 0.46
N ASP A 67 70.49 33.83 1.75
CA ASP A 67 69.91 32.58 2.25
C ASP A 67 68.37 32.58 2.20
N THR A 68 67.74 31.43 2.48
CA THR A 68 66.28 31.27 2.42
C THR A 68 65.54 32.15 3.43
N HIS A 69 66.07 32.31 4.65
CA HIS A 69 65.43 33.14 5.68
C HIS A 69 65.53 34.63 5.31
N GLN A 70 66.69 35.03 4.84
CA GLN A 70 66.95 36.37 4.32
C GLN A 70 66.04 36.70 3.12
N LYS A 71 65.83 35.76 2.20
CA LYS A 71 64.85 35.88 1.11
C LYS A 71 63.42 36.03 1.63
N ALA A 72 63.07 35.37 2.72
CA ALA A 72 61.75 35.54 3.34
C ALA A 72 61.56 36.99 3.84
N ILE A 73 62.51 37.51 4.62
CA ILE A 73 62.47 38.88 5.13
C ILE A 73 62.40 39.91 3.98
N LEU A 74 63.23 39.76 2.94
CA LEU A 74 63.22 40.68 1.79
C LEU A 74 61.88 40.67 1.05
N ASN A 75 61.27 39.49 0.87
CA ASN A 75 59.93 39.39 0.27
C ASN A 75 58.85 39.98 1.18
N TYR A 76 58.93 39.80 2.50
CA TYR A 76 58.02 40.42 3.45
C TYR A 76 58.10 41.96 3.40
N ILE A 77 59.32 42.51 3.33
CA ILE A 77 59.53 43.95 3.18
C ILE A 77 58.91 44.45 1.86
N ALA A 78 59.19 43.78 0.74
CA ALA A 78 58.63 44.13 -0.56
C ALA A 78 57.10 44.10 -0.56
N ALA A 79 56.50 43.06 0.04
CA ALA A 79 55.05 42.95 0.19
C ALA A 79 54.45 44.13 0.98
N ASN A 80 55.09 44.56 2.07
CA ASN A 80 54.64 45.71 2.86
C ASN A 80 54.74 47.03 2.08
N ILE A 81 55.75 47.18 1.22
CA ILE A 81 55.89 48.34 0.33
C ILE A 81 54.74 48.34 -0.70
N TYR A 82 54.52 47.21 -1.39
CA TYR A 82 53.41 47.08 -2.35
C TYR A 82 52.03 47.24 -1.69
N LYS A 83 51.89 46.86 -0.40
CA LYS A 83 50.66 47.05 0.38
C LYS A 83 50.37 48.53 0.61
N HIS A 84 51.40 49.35 0.81
CA HIS A 84 51.27 50.80 0.88
C HIS A 84 50.97 51.43 -0.48
N ALA A 85 51.54 50.87 -1.56
CA ALA A 85 51.31 51.30 -2.94
C ALA A 85 49.93 50.90 -3.51
N GLY A 86 49.25 49.94 -2.89
CA GLY A 86 47.94 49.44 -3.33
C GLY A 86 47.97 48.31 -4.37
N ASP A 87 49.15 47.77 -4.72
CA ASP A 87 49.29 46.66 -5.69
C ASP A 87 48.98 45.31 -5.03
N SER A 88 47.69 44.98 -4.95
CA SER A 88 47.19 43.78 -4.25
C SER A 88 47.76 42.47 -4.79
N LEU A 89 48.06 42.39 -6.10
CA LEU A 89 48.59 41.17 -6.71
C LEU A 89 50.02 40.92 -6.22
N LYS A 90 50.88 41.95 -6.26
CA LYS A 90 52.26 41.83 -5.79
C LYS A 90 52.35 41.63 -4.29
N VAL A 91 51.43 42.20 -3.52
CA VAL A 91 51.32 41.93 -2.08
C VAL A 91 51.13 40.44 -1.81
N VAL A 92 50.15 39.81 -2.48
CA VAL A 92 49.89 38.38 -2.30
C VAL A 92 51.06 37.54 -2.77
N GLN A 93 51.65 37.85 -3.93
CA GLN A 93 52.81 37.12 -4.47
C GLN A 93 53.98 37.17 -3.49
N HIS A 94 54.39 38.35 -3.04
CA HIS A 94 55.54 38.50 -2.16
C HIS A 94 55.28 37.97 -0.75
N TYR A 95 54.09 38.14 -0.17
CA TYR A 95 53.76 37.47 1.09
C TYR A 95 53.73 35.95 0.96
N ALA A 96 53.23 35.41 -0.16
CA ALA A 96 53.23 33.95 -0.39
C ALA A 96 54.66 33.42 -0.52
N THR A 97 55.51 34.08 -1.30
CA THR A 97 56.93 33.70 -1.41
C THR A 97 57.65 33.83 -0.06
N SER A 98 57.38 34.88 0.70
CA SER A 98 57.90 35.02 2.07
C SER A 98 57.46 33.87 2.96
N ALA A 99 56.16 33.57 2.99
CA ALA A 99 55.61 32.49 3.82
C ALA A 99 56.15 31.12 3.43
N ILE A 100 56.34 30.84 2.14
CA ILE A 100 56.95 29.59 1.66
C ILE A 100 58.39 29.47 2.14
N ASN A 101 59.19 30.55 1.99
CA ASN A 101 60.57 30.55 2.45
C ASN A 101 60.65 30.39 3.97
N ASP A 102 59.81 31.09 4.74
CA ASP A 102 59.74 30.97 6.20
C ASP A 102 59.39 29.54 6.63
N LEU A 103 58.42 28.89 5.97
CA LEU A 103 58.01 27.50 6.25
C LEU A 103 59.12 26.47 6.02
N ILE A 104 60.13 26.79 5.20
CA ILE A 104 61.29 25.92 4.94
C ILE A 104 62.41 26.16 5.96
N THR A 105 62.37 27.27 6.71
CA THR A 105 63.39 27.63 7.69
C THR A 105 62.95 27.36 9.14
N PRO A 106 63.86 27.05 10.06
CA PRO A 106 63.51 26.80 11.47
C PRO A 106 63.24 28.07 12.29
N VAL A 107 63.17 29.26 11.67
CA VAL A 107 63.10 30.56 12.38
C VAL A 107 61.71 30.86 12.93
N ASN A 108 60.66 30.30 12.31
CA ASN A 108 59.29 30.34 12.80
C ASN A 108 58.63 31.73 12.98
N ASP A 109 59.03 32.73 12.18
CA ASP A 109 58.63 34.14 12.36
C ASP A 109 57.39 34.55 11.52
N TYR A 110 56.44 33.63 11.27
CA TYR A 110 55.33 33.61 10.29
C TYR A 110 54.39 34.83 10.11
N LEU A 111 54.93 36.05 10.04
CA LEU A 111 54.23 37.31 9.87
C LEU A 111 53.55 37.37 8.50
N ALA A 112 54.22 36.93 7.44
CA ALA A 112 53.66 36.90 6.09
C ALA A 112 52.42 35.99 5.99
N LEU A 113 52.46 34.82 6.63
CA LEU A 113 51.34 33.87 6.62
C LEU A 113 50.12 34.41 7.37
N LYS A 114 50.33 35.11 8.48
CA LYS A 114 49.27 35.82 9.22
C LYS A 114 48.65 36.95 8.39
N GLU A 115 49.46 37.73 7.67
CA GLU A 115 48.97 38.76 6.75
C GLU A 115 48.14 38.16 5.60
N LEU A 116 48.60 37.04 5.01
CA LEU A 116 47.81 36.30 4.00
C LEU A 116 46.49 35.79 4.56
N ALA A 117 46.48 35.21 5.77
CA ALA A 117 45.25 34.76 6.42
C ALA A 117 44.25 35.91 6.59
N THR A 118 44.74 37.09 6.98
CA THR A 118 43.93 38.30 7.14
C THR A 118 43.37 38.78 5.79
N MET A 119 44.17 38.75 4.73
CA MET A 119 43.73 39.11 3.38
C MET A 119 42.68 38.14 2.83
N LEU A 120 42.90 36.83 2.99
CA LEU A 120 41.98 35.78 2.57
C LEU A 120 40.65 35.88 3.31
N TYR A 121 40.68 36.15 4.61
CA TYR A 121 39.47 36.39 5.39
C TYR A 121 38.67 37.58 4.84
N LYS A 122 39.33 38.71 4.56
CA LYS A 122 38.67 39.90 3.96
C LYS A 122 38.13 39.63 2.56
N ALA A 123 38.78 38.75 1.80
CA ALA A 123 38.32 38.30 0.48
C ALA A 123 37.19 37.25 0.54
N GLY A 124 36.85 36.73 1.72
CA GLY A 124 35.80 35.73 1.92
C GLY A 124 36.28 34.27 1.81
N ASP A 125 37.57 34.01 1.62
CA ASP A 125 38.16 32.67 1.63
C ASP A 125 38.46 32.24 3.08
N ILE A 126 37.39 31.97 3.82
CA ILE A 126 37.42 31.68 5.26
C ILE A 126 38.18 30.39 5.56
N GLU A 127 38.07 29.37 4.70
CA GLU A 127 38.69 28.06 4.90
C GLU A 127 40.22 28.17 4.85
N ARG A 128 40.77 28.81 3.81
CA ARG A 128 42.23 29.01 3.73
C ARG A 128 42.72 29.99 4.78
N ALA A 129 41.96 31.04 5.08
CA ALA A 129 42.29 31.96 6.16
C ALA A 129 42.43 31.22 7.50
N TYR A 130 41.50 30.32 7.81
CA TYR A 130 41.53 29.48 9.00
C TYR A 130 42.75 28.56 9.02
N SER A 131 43.07 27.87 7.90
CA SER A 131 44.26 27.02 7.82
C SER A 131 45.55 27.82 8.02
N TYR A 132 45.65 29.03 7.46
CA TYR A 132 46.87 29.83 7.52
C TYR A 132 47.10 30.45 8.90
N ILE A 133 46.05 30.99 9.53
CA ILE A 133 46.18 31.58 10.87
C ILE A 133 46.45 30.53 11.94
N THR A 134 45.81 29.35 11.87
CA THR A 134 46.04 28.27 12.83
C THR A 134 47.45 27.72 12.73
N ARG A 135 47.99 27.57 11.50
CA ARG A 135 49.39 27.20 11.30
C ARG A 135 50.35 28.26 11.84
N SER A 136 50.12 29.54 11.50
CA SER A 136 50.94 30.66 11.99
C SER A 136 50.98 30.71 13.52
N VAL A 137 49.82 30.58 14.19
CA VAL A 137 49.74 30.60 15.65
C VAL A 137 50.44 29.41 16.29
N HIS A 138 50.25 28.19 15.76
CA HIS A 138 50.91 26.99 16.26
C HIS A 138 52.43 27.17 16.31
N ASP A 139 53.00 27.72 15.25
CA ASP A 139 54.44 27.83 15.14
C ASP A 139 55.00 29.08 15.89
N ILE A 140 54.22 30.17 16.03
CA ILE A 140 54.57 31.30 16.93
C ILE A 140 54.72 30.81 18.39
N ILE A 141 53.84 29.90 18.82
CA ILE A 141 53.93 29.28 20.15
C ILE A 141 55.22 28.48 20.27
N ALA A 142 55.58 27.71 19.25
CA ALA A 142 56.84 26.94 19.21
C ALA A 142 58.09 27.83 19.21
N ALA A 143 58.02 29.02 18.61
CA ALA A 143 59.12 29.99 18.54
C ALA A 143 59.31 30.85 19.81
N HIS A 144 58.36 30.79 20.76
CA HIS A 144 58.32 31.67 21.93
C HIS A 144 58.34 33.19 21.62
N SER A 145 57.86 33.61 20.44
CA SER A 145 57.84 35.03 20.05
C SER A 145 56.66 35.78 20.68
N LYS A 146 56.91 36.49 21.79
CA LYS A 146 55.88 37.22 22.56
C LYS A 146 55.22 38.35 21.76
N LEU A 147 55.98 39.07 20.93
CA LEU A 147 55.48 40.22 20.15
C LEU A 147 54.53 39.77 19.02
N ASN A 148 54.88 38.70 18.32
CA ASN A 148 54.06 38.19 17.20
C ASN A 148 52.80 37.49 17.69
N MET A 149 52.84 36.89 18.89
CA MET A 149 51.70 36.27 19.55
C MET A 149 50.55 37.26 19.77
N GLN A 150 50.85 38.50 20.20
CA GLN A 150 49.80 39.49 20.46
C GLN A 150 49.01 39.83 19.19
N SER A 151 49.69 40.08 18.07
CA SER A 151 49.03 40.40 16.79
C SER A 151 48.24 39.22 16.22
N ALA A 152 48.71 37.98 16.41
CA ALA A 152 47.98 36.80 15.94
C ALA A 152 46.72 36.52 16.78
N MET A 153 46.76 36.77 18.09
CA MET A 153 45.62 36.60 19.00
C MET A 153 44.47 37.59 18.75
N GLU A 154 44.74 38.74 18.11
CA GLU A 154 43.70 39.68 17.72
C GLU A 154 42.84 39.16 16.56
N ILE A 155 43.43 38.48 15.57
CA ILE A 155 42.72 38.05 14.35
C ILE A 155 42.23 36.59 14.41
N LEU A 156 42.90 35.74 15.18
CA LEU A 156 42.54 34.34 15.33
C LEU A 156 41.05 34.12 15.68
N PRO A 157 40.47 34.72 16.75
CA PRO A 157 39.07 34.47 17.11
C PRO A 157 38.07 34.93 16.04
N VAL A 158 38.43 35.95 15.25
CA VAL A 158 37.59 36.46 14.16
C VAL A 158 37.50 35.43 13.03
N ILE A 159 38.64 34.83 12.64
CA ILE A 159 38.69 33.82 11.58
C ILE A 159 38.07 32.49 12.05
N THR A 160 38.39 32.05 13.28
CA THR A 160 37.86 30.78 13.80
C THR A 160 36.34 30.83 13.98
N SER A 161 35.79 31.92 14.52
CA SER A 161 34.33 32.07 14.67
C SER A 161 33.59 32.11 13.32
N ALA A 162 34.19 32.74 12.29
CA ALA A 162 33.63 32.74 10.95
C ALA A 162 33.63 31.34 10.31
N TYR A 163 34.70 30.58 10.50
CA TYR A 163 34.79 29.19 10.03
C TYR A 163 33.76 28.29 10.73
N GLU A 164 33.63 28.40 12.07
CA GLU A 164 32.62 27.67 12.84
C GLU A 164 31.19 28.02 12.41
N ALA A 165 30.90 29.29 12.15
CA ALA A 165 29.60 29.72 11.65
C ALA A 165 29.28 29.09 10.27
N GLN A 166 30.26 29.07 9.36
CA GLN A 166 30.11 28.42 8.06
C GLN A 166 29.84 26.91 8.20
N LEU A 167 30.55 26.24 9.11
CA LEU A 167 30.38 24.82 9.37
C LEU A 167 28.99 24.50 9.97
N LYS A 168 28.53 25.31 10.93
CA LYS A 168 27.17 25.22 11.49
C LYS A 168 26.10 25.44 10.42
N GLY A 169 26.30 26.39 9.51
CA GLY A 169 25.40 26.62 8.37
C GLY A 169 25.27 25.39 7.47
N LYS A 170 26.40 24.79 7.05
CA LYS A 170 26.40 23.56 6.25
C LYS A 170 25.75 22.39 6.99
N HIS A 171 26.07 22.21 8.27
CA HIS A 171 25.51 21.14 9.08
C HIS A 171 23.98 21.29 9.25
N THR A 172 23.48 22.49 9.53
CA THR A 172 22.04 22.75 9.67
C THR A 172 21.28 22.54 8.36
N GLN A 173 21.85 22.94 7.22
CA GLN A 173 21.29 22.65 5.90
C GLN A 173 21.21 21.14 5.62
N LEU A 174 22.29 20.39 5.88
CA LEU A 174 22.30 18.93 5.69
C LEU A 174 21.27 18.24 6.58
N VAL A 175 21.20 18.61 7.87
CA VAL A 175 20.20 18.04 8.79
C VAL A 175 18.79 18.39 8.35
N SER A 176 18.52 19.62 7.90
CA SER A 176 17.21 20.01 7.37
C SER A 176 16.82 19.19 6.15
N LEU A 177 17.74 18.99 5.20
CA LEU A 177 17.51 18.14 4.03
C LEU A 177 17.21 16.68 4.42
N LEU A 178 17.93 16.12 5.39
CA LEU A 178 17.67 14.78 5.90
C LEU A 178 16.29 14.63 6.53
N ILE A 179 15.83 15.64 7.28
CA ILE A 179 14.47 15.66 7.85
C ILE A 179 13.43 15.64 6.73
N TRP A 180 13.56 16.48 5.70
CA TRP A 180 12.65 16.49 4.56
C TRP A 180 12.63 15.16 3.79
N MET A 181 13.80 14.56 3.58
CA MET A 181 13.91 13.25 2.93
C MET A 181 13.25 12.14 3.76
N SER A 182 13.42 12.16 5.08
CA SER A 182 12.77 11.19 5.98
C SER A 182 11.24 11.33 5.94
N LEU A 183 10.72 12.56 5.98
CA LEU A 183 9.29 12.83 5.86
C LEU A 183 8.72 12.34 4.52
N LEU A 184 9.45 12.53 3.42
CA LEU A 184 9.05 12.03 2.09
C LEU A 184 8.94 10.50 2.06
N VAL A 185 9.90 9.79 2.67
CA VAL A 185 9.88 8.32 2.74
C VAL A 185 8.69 7.81 3.55
N VAL A 186 8.41 8.43 4.70
CA VAL A 186 7.24 8.07 5.53
C VAL A 186 5.94 8.30 4.77
N LEU A 187 5.82 9.41 4.03
CA LEU A 187 4.66 9.69 3.18
C LEU A 187 4.48 8.63 2.09
N LEU A 188 5.57 8.20 1.44
CA LEU A 188 5.52 7.15 0.41
C LEU A 188 5.09 5.80 0.98
N ILE A 189 5.60 5.42 2.16
CA ILE A 189 5.17 4.20 2.86
C ILE A 189 3.68 4.29 3.22
N TRP A 190 3.21 5.45 3.68
CA TRP A 190 1.78 5.66 3.98
C TRP A 190 0.91 5.51 2.72
N LEU A 191 1.25 6.19 1.62
CA LEU A 191 0.51 6.12 0.36
C LEU A 191 0.46 4.69 -0.19
N THR A 192 1.61 4.01 -0.28
CA THR A 192 1.68 2.62 -0.75
C THR A 192 0.85 1.67 0.14
N GLY A 193 0.88 1.87 1.46
CA GLY A 193 0.05 1.12 2.41
C GLY A 193 -1.45 1.29 2.17
N THR A 194 -1.92 2.52 1.88
CA THR A 194 -3.33 2.77 1.57
C THR A 194 -3.77 2.07 0.28
N VAL A 195 -2.98 2.16 -0.80
CA VAL A 195 -3.28 1.50 -2.08
C VAL A 195 -3.30 -0.01 -1.94
N PHE A 196 -2.36 -0.59 -1.20
CA PHE A 196 -2.32 -2.05 -0.98
C PHE A 196 -3.57 -2.52 -0.20
N ARG A 197 -3.98 -1.75 0.82
CA ARG A 197 -5.19 -2.03 1.60
C ARG A 197 -6.45 -1.96 0.74
N GLU A 198 -6.55 -0.97 -0.15
CA GLU A 198 -7.68 -0.86 -1.08
C GLU A 198 -7.72 -2.02 -2.08
N ARG A 199 -6.59 -2.38 -2.69
CA ARG A 199 -6.52 -3.54 -3.59
C ARG A 199 -7.03 -4.81 -2.90
N SER A 200 -6.55 -5.10 -1.69
CA SER A 200 -6.98 -6.29 -0.94
C SER A 200 -8.49 -6.30 -0.65
N ARG A 201 -9.07 -5.13 -0.33
CA ARG A 201 -10.53 -5.00 -0.16
C ARG A 201 -11.28 -5.27 -1.45
N THR A 202 -10.80 -4.76 -2.58
CA THR A 202 -11.42 -4.97 -3.90
C THR A 202 -11.36 -6.43 -4.32
N TYR A 203 -10.22 -7.12 -4.12
CA TYR A 203 -10.12 -8.56 -4.39
C TYR A 203 -11.15 -9.38 -3.61
N LYS A 204 -11.30 -9.14 -2.31
CA LYS A 204 -12.31 -9.83 -1.49
C LYS A 204 -13.73 -9.55 -1.94
N LYS A 205 -14.04 -8.30 -2.34
CA LYS A 205 -15.36 -7.96 -2.87
C LYS A 205 -15.65 -8.65 -4.20
N ASN A 206 -14.66 -8.73 -5.09
CA ASN A 206 -14.79 -9.44 -6.38
C ASN A 206 -15.02 -10.94 -6.18
N GLU A 207 -14.28 -11.57 -5.27
CA GLU A 207 -14.47 -12.99 -4.94
C GLU A 207 -15.88 -13.26 -4.39
N LEU A 208 -16.38 -12.40 -3.49
CA LEU A 208 -17.75 -12.51 -2.99
C LEU A 208 -18.80 -12.29 -4.08
N LEU A 209 -18.56 -11.36 -5.00
CA LEU A 209 -19.45 -11.12 -6.15
C LEU A 209 -19.47 -12.33 -7.09
N GLU A 210 -18.32 -12.93 -7.37
CA GLU A 210 -18.21 -14.13 -8.20
C GLU A 210 -18.97 -15.30 -7.57
N GLN A 211 -18.77 -15.54 -6.26
CA GLN A 211 -19.51 -16.57 -5.52
C GLN A 211 -21.03 -16.31 -5.53
N ALA A 212 -21.45 -15.05 -5.39
CA ALA A 212 -22.87 -14.68 -5.45
C ALA A 212 -23.45 -14.91 -6.85
N ASN A 213 -22.69 -14.59 -7.91
CA ASN A 213 -23.12 -14.79 -9.29
C ASN A 213 -23.27 -16.28 -9.62
N ILE A 214 -22.31 -17.12 -9.20
CA ILE A 214 -22.38 -18.58 -9.36
C ILE A 214 -23.65 -19.13 -8.69
N LYS A 215 -23.96 -18.69 -7.46
CA LYS A 215 -25.19 -19.11 -6.76
C LYS A 215 -26.45 -18.63 -7.48
N LEU A 216 -26.44 -17.42 -8.02
CA LEU A 216 -27.57 -16.87 -8.76
C LEU A 216 -27.83 -17.67 -10.04
N GLU A 217 -26.79 -18.04 -10.78
CA GLU A 217 -26.88 -18.92 -11.95
C GLU A 217 -27.42 -20.30 -11.57
N GLU A 218 -26.97 -20.86 -10.45
CA GLU A 218 -27.47 -22.14 -9.95
C GLU A 218 -28.97 -22.07 -9.61
N TYR A 219 -29.41 -21.03 -8.90
CA TYR A 219 -30.83 -20.83 -8.59
C TYR A 219 -31.67 -20.60 -9.84
N ASN A 220 -31.17 -19.82 -10.81
CA ASN A 220 -31.86 -19.63 -12.08
C ASN A 220 -32.02 -20.96 -12.84
N ARG A 221 -30.98 -21.80 -12.88
CA ARG A 221 -31.07 -23.13 -13.48
C ARG A 221 -32.12 -24.00 -12.78
N LEU A 222 -32.10 -24.06 -11.45
CA LEU A 222 -33.07 -24.82 -10.66
C LEU A 222 -34.51 -24.33 -10.87
N LEU A 223 -34.70 -23.01 -11.01
CA LEU A 223 -36.00 -22.42 -11.31
C LEU A 223 -36.50 -22.79 -12.71
N LEU A 224 -35.62 -22.77 -13.71
CA LEU A 224 -35.95 -23.21 -15.07
C LEU A 224 -36.33 -24.69 -15.08
N GLU A 225 -35.54 -25.55 -14.45
CA GLU A 225 -35.85 -26.98 -14.30
C GLU A 225 -37.20 -27.20 -13.59
N SER A 226 -37.49 -26.42 -12.54
CA SER A 226 -38.78 -26.48 -11.85
C SER A 226 -39.95 -26.05 -12.74
N ASN A 227 -39.74 -25.05 -13.58
CA ASN A 227 -40.75 -24.58 -14.52
C ASN A 227 -41.02 -25.62 -15.62
N ASP A 228 -39.98 -26.23 -16.20
CA ASP A 228 -40.11 -27.30 -17.20
C ASP A 228 -40.96 -28.47 -16.66
N ILE A 229 -40.72 -28.86 -15.40
CA ILE A 229 -41.51 -29.92 -14.74
C ILE A 229 -42.98 -29.48 -14.56
N LYS A 230 -43.22 -28.24 -14.14
CA LYS A 230 -44.59 -27.69 -13.97
C LYS A 230 -45.32 -27.61 -15.31
N GLU A 231 -44.64 -27.22 -16.38
CA GLU A 231 -45.22 -27.11 -17.71
C GLU A 231 -45.56 -28.51 -18.28
N ALA A 232 -44.65 -29.48 -18.16
CA ALA A 232 -44.91 -30.86 -18.54
C ALA A 232 -46.12 -31.45 -17.77
N TYR A 233 -46.27 -31.11 -16.49
CA TYR A 233 -47.45 -31.50 -15.69
C TYR A 233 -48.73 -30.85 -16.20
N LEU A 234 -48.71 -29.56 -16.51
CA LEU A 234 -49.88 -28.85 -17.03
C LEU A 234 -50.34 -29.49 -18.35
N SER A 235 -49.42 -29.82 -19.24
CA SER A 235 -49.73 -30.54 -20.48
C SER A 235 -50.37 -31.89 -20.20
N LYS A 236 -49.80 -32.69 -19.28
CA LYS A 236 -50.36 -34.00 -18.92
C LYS A 236 -51.76 -33.91 -18.29
N TYR A 237 -52.01 -32.87 -17.49
CA TYR A 237 -53.34 -32.60 -16.94
C TYR A 237 -54.34 -32.26 -18.04
N MET A 238 -53.96 -31.42 -19.00
CA MET A 238 -54.81 -31.07 -20.15
C MET A 238 -55.12 -32.29 -21.02
N ASP A 239 -54.13 -33.16 -21.28
CA ASP A 239 -54.34 -34.42 -22.00
C ASP A 239 -55.37 -35.30 -21.28
N MET A 240 -55.25 -35.41 -19.95
CA MET A 240 -56.16 -36.21 -19.15
C MET A 240 -57.60 -35.65 -19.19
N CYS A 241 -57.77 -34.32 -19.13
CA CYS A 241 -59.08 -33.69 -19.32
C CYS A 241 -59.67 -34.04 -20.69
N SER A 242 -58.86 -34.02 -21.76
CA SER A 242 -59.29 -34.41 -23.11
C SER A 242 -59.77 -35.87 -23.15
N THR A 243 -59.00 -36.80 -22.59
CA THR A 243 -59.38 -38.23 -22.52
C THR A 243 -60.70 -38.44 -21.77
N TYR A 244 -60.96 -37.69 -20.69
CA TYR A 244 -62.24 -37.79 -19.99
C TYR A 244 -63.42 -37.25 -20.78
N ILE A 245 -63.23 -36.16 -21.51
CA ILE A 245 -64.26 -35.64 -22.41
C ILE A 245 -64.61 -36.71 -23.45
N GLU A 246 -63.60 -37.34 -24.05
CA GLU A 246 -63.79 -38.44 -25.00
C GLU A 246 -64.50 -39.66 -24.37
N ALA A 247 -64.14 -40.04 -23.15
CA ALA A 247 -64.83 -41.10 -22.43
C ALA A 247 -66.32 -40.79 -22.24
N ILE A 248 -66.66 -39.58 -21.77
CA ILE A 248 -68.07 -39.16 -21.60
C ILE A 248 -68.82 -39.18 -22.93
N GLU A 249 -68.19 -38.72 -24.02
CA GLU A 249 -68.77 -38.77 -25.37
C GLU A 249 -69.02 -40.21 -25.83
N ASN A 250 -68.06 -41.10 -25.61
CA ASN A 250 -68.17 -42.52 -25.92
C ASN A 250 -69.30 -43.19 -25.12
N TYR A 251 -69.46 -42.87 -23.84
CA TYR A 251 -70.56 -43.37 -23.03
C TYR A 251 -71.92 -42.90 -23.55
N ARG A 252 -72.05 -41.60 -23.85
CA ARG A 252 -73.27 -41.01 -24.41
C ARG A 252 -73.62 -41.65 -25.76
N SER A 253 -72.61 -41.86 -26.61
CA SER A 253 -72.75 -42.54 -27.90
C SER A 253 -73.21 -43.98 -27.74
N HIS A 254 -72.62 -44.72 -26.79
CA HIS A 254 -73.01 -46.08 -26.45
C HIS A 254 -74.47 -46.16 -25.98
N LEU A 255 -74.87 -45.35 -25.00
CA LEU A 255 -76.26 -45.29 -24.52
C LEU A 255 -77.25 -44.93 -25.64
N ARG A 256 -76.88 -43.99 -26.52
CA ARG A 256 -77.71 -43.62 -27.68
C ARG A 256 -77.89 -44.79 -28.66
N LYS A 257 -76.84 -45.58 -28.90
CA LYS A 257 -76.92 -46.79 -29.74
C LYS A 257 -77.78 -47.87 -29.08
N THR A 258 -77.57 -48.14 -27.79
CA THR A 258 -78.37 -49.10 -27.01
C THR A 258 -79.84 -48.72 -26.98
N ALA A 259 -80.17 -47.42 -26.88
CA ALA A 259 -81.54 -46.93 -26.94
C ALA A 259 -82.23 -47.25 -28.26
N LYS A 260 -81.51 -47.10 -29.39
CA LYS A 260 -82.05 -47.37 -30.73
C LYS A 260 -82.32 -48.86 -30.99
N THR A 261 -81.51 -49.76 -30.42
CA THR A 261 -81.54 -51.19 -30.75
C THR A 261 -82.22 -52.07 -29.69
N GLY A 262 -82.09 -51.73 -28.41
CA GLY A 262 -82.54 -52.56 -27.29
C GLY A 262 -83.64 -51.94 -26.42
N GLY A 263 -84.09 -50.72 -26.72
CA GLY A 263 -85.16 -50.04 -25.98
C GLY A 263 -84.80 -49.65 -24.54
N PHE A 264 -85.80 -49.19 -23.78
CA PHE A 264 -85.63 -48.62 -22.44
C PHE A 264 -85.03 -49.60 -21.42
N GLU A 265 -85.42 -50.86 -21.48
CA GLU A 265 -85.02 -51.88 -20.49
C GLU A 265 -83.51 -52.14 -20.53
N LYS A 266 -82.92 -52.23 -21.72
CA LYS A 266 -81.47 -52.41 -21.91
C LYS A 266 -80.65 -51.16 -21.55
N ILE A 267 -81.22 -49.96 -21.71
CA ILE A 267 -80.60 -48.73 -21.20
C ILE A 267 -80.56 -48.78 -19.67
N MET A 268 -81.66 -49.16 -19.03
CA MET A 268 -81.77 -49.21 -17.57
C MET A 268 -80.81 -50.24 -16.96
N GLU A 269 -80.62 -51.38 -17.63
CA GLU A 269 -79.58 -52.36 -17.27
C GLU A 269 -78.17 -51.75 -17.30
N ASN A 270 -77.83 -51.01 -18.37
CA ASN A 270 -76.55 -50.32 -18.50
C ASN A 270 -76.35 -49.21 -17.45
N LEU A 271 -77.41 -48.45 -17.13
CA LEU A 271 -77.35 -47.39 -16.11
C LEU A 271 -77.22 -47.93 -14.68
N LYS A 272 -77.76 -49.12 -14.40
CA LYS A 272 -77.59 -49.80 -13.11
C LYS A 272 -76.20 -50.42 -12.97
N SER A 273 -75.53 -50.72 -14.07
CA SER A 273 -74.20 -51.31 -14.06
C SER A 273 -73.13 -50.29 -13.67
N ALA A 274 -72.31 -50.64 -12.68
CA ALA A 274 -71.12 -49.86 -12.32
C ALA A 274 -69.92 -50.13 -13.26
N ASN A 275 -70.03 -51.05 -14.23
CA ASN A 275 -68.89 -51.52 -15.03
C ASN A 275 -68.18 -50.38 -15.76
N TYR A 276 -68.95 -49.48 -16.37
CA TYR A 276 -68.38 -48.36 -17.11
C TYR A 276 -67.67 -47.36 -16.20
N THR A 277 -68.30 -47.01 -15.07
CA THR A 277 -67.69 -46.14 -14.05
C THR A 277 -66.44 -46.77 -13.45
N ASN A 278 -66.46 -48.08 -13.20
CA ASN A 278 -65.31 -48.81 -12.67
C ASN A 278 -64.14 -48.85 -13.67
N ALA A 279 -64.41 -48.99 -14.97
CA ALA A 279 -63.38 -48.93 -16.02
C ALA A 279 -62.73 -47.53 -16.09
N ILE A 280 -63.54 -46.46 -16.15
CA ILE A 280 -63.01 -45.08 -16.12
C ILE A 280 -62.20 -44.83 -14.84
N LEU A 281 -62.69 -45.31 -13.70
CA LEU A 281 -62.01 -45.11 -12.42
C LEU A 281 -60.69 -45.89 -12.34
N HIS A 282 -60.64 -47.07 -12.95
CA HIS A 282 -59.40 -47.84 -13.10
C HIS A 282 -58.38 -47.06 -13.94
N ASP A 283 -58.77 -46.55 -15.09
CA ASP A 283 -57.88 -45.80 -15.99
C ASP A 283 -57.40 -44.49 -15.34
N PHE A 284 -58.28 -43.80 -14.60
CA PHE A 284 -57.92 -42.64 -13.80
C PHE A 284 -56.82 -42.96 -12.79
N TYR A 285 -56.95 -44.09 -12.08
CA TYR A 285 -55.94 -44.48 -11.12
C TYR A 285 -54.63 -44.91 -11.76
N ALA A 286 -54.67 -45.65 -12.87
CA ALA A 286 -53.47 -46.03 -13.59
C ALA A 286 -52.69 -44.79 -14.06
N GLU A 287 -53.39 -43.79 -14.60
CA GLU A 287 -52.78 -42.55 -15.07
C GLU A 287 -52.27 -41.67 -13.91
N PHE A 288 -53.04 -41.58 -12.82
CA PHE A 288 -52.60 -40.90 -11.60
C PHE A 288 -51.33 -41.54 -11.04
N ASP A 289 -51.30 -42.86 -10.88
CA ASP A 289 -50.18 -43.61 -10.34
C ASP A 289 -48.94 -43.44 -11.22
N ALA A 290 -49.08 -43.60 -12.55
CA ALA A 290 -48.00 -43.44 -13.50
C ALA A 290 -47.42 -42.01 -13.49
N THR A 291 -48.29 -40.99 -13.50
CA THR A 291 -47.88 -39.59 -13.45
C THR A 291 -47.21 -39.26 -12.13
N PHE A 292 -47.76 -39.74 -11.00
CA PHE A 292 -47.20 -39.52 -9.68
C PHE A 292 -45.83 -40.19 -9.52
N LEU A 293 -45.68 -41.45 -9.92
CA LEU A 293 -44.40 -42.17 -9.85
C LEU A 293 -43.34 -41.59 -10.79
N LYS A 294 -43.73 -40.99 -11.92
CA LYS A 294 -42.78 -40.25 -12.76
C LYS A 294 -42.24 -39.01 -12.05
N LEU A 295 -43.05 -38.33 -11.26
CA LEU A 295 -42.64 -37.15 -10.48
C LEU A 295 -41.87 -37.53 -9.21
N PHE A 296 -42.25 -38.64 -8.57
CA PHE A 296 -41.67 -39.11 -7.31
C PHE A 296 -41.29 -40.60 -7.43
N PRO A 297 -40.26 -40.94 -8.24
CA PRO A 297 -39.90 -42.33 -8.52
C PRO A 297 -39.52 -43.12 -7.28
N ASP A 298 -38.89 -42.46 -6.30
CA ASP A 298 -38.48 -43.09 -5.04
C ASP A 298 -39.54 -42.99 -3.94
N PHE A 299 -40.76 -42.52 -4.24
CA PHE A 299 -41.75 -42.20 -3.20
C PHE A 299 -42.06 -43.38 -2.29
N ALA A 300 -42.38 -44.53 -2.86
CA ALA A 300 -42.75 -45.72 -2.10
C ALA A 300 -41.59 -46.19 -1.22
N VAL A 301 -40.36 -46.15 -1.74
CA VAL A 301 -39.14 -46.51 -1.02
C VAL A 301 -38.93 -45.57 0.17
N ARG A 302 -38.91 -44.25 -0.06
CA ARG A 302 -38.71 -43.23 0.98
C ARG A 302 -39.81 -43.24 2.03
N LEU A 303 -41.05 -43.47 1.62
CA LEU A 303 -42.16 -43.64 2.55
C LEU A 303 -41.96 -44.88 3.43
N ASN A 304 -41.57 -46.02 2.83
CA ASN A 304 -41.30 -47.25 3.57
C ASN A 304 -40.10 -47.16 4.51
N GLU A 305 -39.10 -46.31 4.22
CA GLU A 305 -38.00 -46.00 5.14
C GLU A 305 -38.48 -45.28 6.41
N MET A 306 -39.60 -44.57 6.36
CA MET A 306 -40.20 -43.89 7.52
C MET A 306 -41.07 -44.82 8.37
N LEU A 307 -41.30 -46.07 7.93
CA LEU A 307 -42.16 -47.06 8.59
C LEU A 307 -41.33 -48.16 9.24
N GLN A 308 -41.85 -48.69 10.36
CA GLN A 308 -41.27 -49.84 11.06
C GLN A 308 -41.09 -51.02 10.08
N PRO A 309 -39.97 -51.76 10.12
CA PRO A 309 -39.65 -52.80 9.13
C PRO A 309 -40.75 -53.84 8.93
N ASP A 310 -41.48 -54.21 9.98
CA ASP A 310 -42.58 -55.17 10.00
C ASP A 310 -43.92 -54.59 9.49
N LYS A 311 -44.00 -53.26 9.27
CA LYS A 311 -45.22 -52.54 8.88
C LYS A 311 -45.10 -51.77 7.56
N ARG A 312 -44.05 -52.03 6.78
CA ARG A 312 -43.86 -51.44 5.46
C ARG A 312 -45.00 -51.80 4.50
N LEU A 313 -45.35 -50.87 3.63
CA LEU A 313 -46.35 -51.06 2.59
C LEU A 313 -45.76 -51.90 1.46
N LYS A 314 -46.61 -52.66 0.77
CA LYS A 314 -46.20 -53.38 -0.44
C LYS A 314 -45.71 -52.36 -1.47
N ASP A 315 -44.57 -52.67 -2.09
CA ASP A 315 -44.07 -51.91 -3.22
C ASP A 315 -45.12 -51.86 -4.35
N PRO A 316 -45.08 -50.81 -5.20
CA PRO A 316 -45.92 -50.77 -6.38
C PRO A 316 -45.80 -52.08 -7.16
N THR A 317 -46.91 -52.56 -7.71
CA THR A 317 -46.89 -53.79 -8.50
C THR A 317 -45.92 -53.67 -9.67
N SER A 318 -45.53 -54.79 -10.28
CA SER A 318 -44.69 -54.79 -11.51
C SER A 318 -45.27 -53.97 -12.67
N GLU A 319 -46.54 -53.58 -12.59
CA GLU A 319 -47.25 -52.72 -13.55
C GLU A 319 -47.26 -51.23 -13.15
N GLY A 320 -46.62 -50.84 -12.04
CA GLY A 320 -46.54 -49.45 -11.59
C GLY A 320 -47.81 -48.93 -10.91
N MET A 321 -48.72 -49.81 -10.45
CA MET A 321 -49.92 -49.39 -9.72
C MET A 321 -49.68 -49.27 -8.21
N LEU A 322 -50.14 -48.16 -7.64
CA LEU A 322 -50.12 -47.89 -6.22
C LEU A 322 -51.29 -48.60 -5.52
N THR A 323 -51.04 -49.07 -4.30
CA THR A 323 -52.12 -49.51 -3.40
C THR A 323 -52.97 -48.31 -2.95
N THR A 324 -54.18 -48.57 -2.43
CA THR A 324 -55.02 -47.47 -1.93
C THR A 324 -54.32 -46.71 -0.81
N GLU A 325 -53.62 -47.42 0.09
CA GLU A 325 -52.75 -46.83 1.11
C GLU A 325 -51.70 -45.88 0.54
N LEU A 326 -50.97 -46.32 -0.49
CA LEU A 326 -49.95 -45.50 -1.16
C LEU A 326 -50.57 -44.28 -1.85
N ARG A 327 -51.74 -44.41 -2.46
CA ARG A 327 -52.45 -43.27 -3.07
C ARG A 327 -52.89 -42.22 -2.03
N VAL A 328 -53.33 -42.65 -0.85
CA VAL A 328 -53.63 -41.72 0.27
C VAL A 328 -52.37 -40.91 0.61
N MET A 329 -51.21 -41.57 0.74
CA MET A 329 -49.96 -40.89 1.06
C MET A 329 -49.45 -40.02 -0.10
N ALA A 330 -49.65 -40.45 -1.34
CA ALA A 330 -49.33 -39.68 -2.54
C ALA A 330 -50.15 -38.38 -2.62
N LEU A 331 -51.43 -38.42 -2.26
CA LEU A 331 -52.28 -37.23 -2.23
C LEU A 331 -51.86 -36.25 -1.12
N ILE A 332 -51.49 -36.75 0.06
CA ILE A 332 -50.91 -35.93 1.13
C ILE A 332 -49.60 -35.29 0.63
N ARG A 333 -48.75 -36.05 -0.06
CA ARG A 333 -47.51 -35.56 -0.68
C ARG A 333 -47.76 -34.43 -1.68
N LEU A 334 -48.85 -34.49 -2.43
CA LEU A 334 -49.28 -33.44 -3.35
C LEU A 334 -49.95 -32.23 -2.64
N GLY A 335 -50.02 -32.24 -1.31
CA GLY A 335 -50.61 -31.15 -0.52
C GLY A 335 -52.11 -31.30 -0.24
N ILE A 336 -52.73 -32.39 -0.69
CA ILE A 336 -54.14 -32.69 -0.41
C ILE A 336 -54.22 -33.42 0.93
N ASN A 337 -54.24 -32.65 2.02
CA ASN A 337 -54.22 -33.20 3.38
C ASN A 337 -55.62 -33.41 4.01
N ASP A 338 -56.67 -32.92 3.35
CA ASP A 338 -58.04 -33.03 3.79
C ASP A 338 -58.59 -34.44 3.52
N SER A 339 -58.98 -35.17 4.58
CA SER A 339 -59.49 -36.54 4.45
C SER A 339 -60.76 -36.65 3.61
N ALA A 340 -61.63 -35.62 3.59
CA ALA A 340 -62.83 -35.61 2.77
C ALA A 340 -62.49 -35.43 1.29
N LYS A 341 -61.51 -34.57 0.97
CA LYS A 341 -60.99 -34.43 -0.41
C LYS A 341 -60.34 -35.73 -0.90
N ILE A 342 -59.53 -36.38 -0.06
CA ILE A 342 -58.91 -37.68 -0.40
C ILE A 342 -59.99 -38.76 -0.61
N ALA A 343 -61.00 -38.82 0.26
CA ALA A 343 -62.11 -39.78 0.14
C ALA A 343 -62.89 -39.58 -1.16
N HIS A 344 -63.15 -38.32 -1.52
CA HIS A 344 -63.78 -37.96 -2.79
C HIS A 344 -62.92 -38.41 -3.99
N PHE A 345 -61.62 -38.11 -3.97
CA PHE A 345 -60.68 -38.49 -5.04
C PHE A 345 -60.60 -40.00 -5.23
N LEU A 346 -60.50 -40.76 -4.13
CA LEU A 346 -60.34 -42.21 -4.16
C LEU A 346 -61.66 -42.99 -4.21
N ARG A 347 -62.81 -42.30 -4.30
CA ARG A 347 -64.15 -42.92 -4.24
C ARG A 347 -64.24 -43.94 -3.10
N ARG A 348 -63.79 -43.55 -1.91
CA ARG A 348 -63.85 -44.33 -0.66
C ARG A 348 -64.64 -43.57 0.39
N SER A 349 -65.10 -44.27 1.42
CA SER A 349 -65.73 -43.59 2.55
C SER A 349 -64.70 -42.78 3.33
N LEU A 350 -65.17 -41.71 3.97
CA LEU A 350 -64.35 -40.89 4.86
C LEU A 350 -63.71 -41.74 5.97
N SER A 351 -64.45 -42.70 6.54
CA SER A 351 -63.96 -43.61 7.57
C SER A 351 -62.81 -44.51 7.07
N THR A 352 -62.89 -45.03 5.85
CA THR A 352 -61.82 -45.83 5.26
C THR A 352 -60.52 -45.02 5.11
N ILE A 353 -60.62 -43.76 4.67
CA ILE A 353 -59.43 -42.89 4.56
C ILE A 353 -58.84 -42.57 5.93
N TYR A 354 -59.67 -42.26 6.93
CA TYR A 354 -59.19 -42.07 8.31
C TYR A 354 -58.44 -43.31 8.82
N ASN A 355 -58.99 -44.50 8.59
CA ASN A 355 -58.38 -45.76 9.01
C ASN A 355 -57.02 -45.97 8.33
N TYR A 356 -56.88 -45.70 7.03
CA TYR A 356 -55.60 -45.81 6.34
C TYR A 356 -54.56 -44.82 6.88
N ARG A 357 -54.94 -43.55 7.11
CA ARG A 357 -54.03 -42.55 7.67
C ARG A 357 -53.55 -42.92 9.07
N VAL A 358 -54.48 -43.32 9.94
CA VAL A 358 -54.15 -43.74 11.31
C VAL A 358 -53.28 -44.99 11.31
N LYS A 359 -53.59 -45.98 10.47
CA LYS A 359 -52.80 -47.21 10.30
C LYS A 359 -51.35 -46.89 9.94
N ILE A 360 -51.14 -46.05 8.92
CA ILE A 360 -49.79 -45.70 8.44
C ILE A 360 -49.05 -44.84 9.46
N ARG A 361 -49.73 -43.86 10.09
CA ARG A 361 -49.12 -43.02 11.14
C ARG A 361 -48.69 -43.84 12.36
N ASN A 362 -49.48 -44.85 12.75
CA ASN A 362 -49.13 -45.77 13.83
C ASN A 362 -47.99 -46.75 13.47
N ALA A 363 -47.65 -46.85 12.18
CA ALA A 363 -46.52 -47.62 11.68
C ALA A 363 -45.22 -46.80 11.55
N ALA A 364 -45.26 -45.49 11.80
CA ALA A 364 -44.08 -44.63 11.73
C ALA A 364 -42.99 -45.03 12.75
N ILE A 365 -41.71 -44.82 12.40
CA ILE A 365 -40.56 -45.06 13.28
C ILE A 365 -40.45 -43.96 14.35
N ASP A 366 -40.62 -42.69 13.96
CA ASP A 366 -40.52 -41.53 14.86
C ASP A 366 -41.89 -40.92 15.22
N ASP A 367 -41.88 -39.72 15.80
CA ASP A 367 -43.06 -38.99 16.27
C ASP A 367 -44.19 -38.90 15.23
N ARG A 368 -45.41 -39.11 15.73
CA ARG A 368 -46.67 -39.21 14.99
C ARG A 368 -47.22 -37.85 14.60
N GLU A 369 -46.93 -36.80 15.38
CA GLU A 369 -47.53 -35.48 15.19
C GLU A 369 -47.06 -34.79 13.90
N ASP A 370 -45.81 -35.04 13.46
CA ASP A 370 -45.25 -34.43 12.23
C ASP A 370 -45.21 -35.38 11.02
N PHE A 371 -45.84 -36.56 11.11
CA PHE A 371 -45.73 -37.58 10.06
C PHE A 371 -46.19 -37.08 8.68
N ASP A 372 -47.37 -36.46 8.61
CA ASP A 372 -47.94 -35.99 7.35
C ASP A 372 -47.06 -34.87 6.73
N SER A 373 -46.47 -33.99 7.54
CA SER A 373 -45.51 -32.98 7.08
C SER A 373 -44.24 -33.61 6.51
N ARG A 374 -43.73 -34.69 7.13
CA ARG A 374 -42.58 -35.42 6.61
C ARG A 374 -42.90 -36.12 5.29
N VAL A 375 -44.10 -36.70 5.16
CA VAL A 375 -44.57 -37.26 3.88
C VAL A 375 -44.61 -36.17 2.80
N MET A 376 -45.07 -34.95 3.11
CA MET A 376 -45.03 -33.81 2.18
C MET A 376 -43.61 -33.44 1.72
N ARG A 377 -42.60 -33.66 2.57
CA ARG A 377 -41.19 -33.33 2.30
C ARG A 377 -40.42 -34.42 1.54
N ILE A 378 -41.03 -35.56 1.21
CA ILE A 378 -40.40 -36.60 0.38
C ILE A 378 -40.06 -36.00 -0.99
N SER A 379 -38.84 -35.54 -1.20
CA SER A 379 -38.44 -34.86 -2.43
C SER A 379 -38.36 -35.82 -3.62
N SER A 380 -38.57 -35.28 -4.82
CA SER A 380 -38.07 -35.92 -6.04
C SER A 380 -36.54 -35.97 -5.98
N PRO A 381 -35.89 -37.03 -6.48
CA PRO A 381 -34.43 -37.05 -6.51
C PRO A 381 -33.89 -35.86 -7.32
N PRO A 382 -32.72 -35.28 -6.96
CA PRO A 382 -32.00 -34.45 -7.90
C PRO A 382 -31.71 -35.31 -9.14
N ASN A 383 -32.06 -34.80 -10.32
CA ASN A 383 -31.96 -35.52 -11.58
C ASN A 383 -30.49 -35.93 -11.82
N LYS A 384 -30.12 -37.14 -11.40
CA LYS A 384 -28.84 -37.75 -11.78
C LYS A 384 -28.96 -38.14 -13.25
N THR A 385 -28.69 -37.21 -14.16
CA THR A 385 -28.14 -37.49 -15.50
C THR A 385 -28.05 -36.23 -16.35
N ARG A 386 -26.84 -35.69 -16.47
CA ARG A 386 -26.21 -35.46 -17.79
C ARG A 386 -24.71 -35.27 -17.55
N LYS A 387 -23.94 -36.30 -17.91
CA LYS A 387 -22.48 -36.23 -17.98
C LYS A 387 -22.12 -34.99 -18.82
N ARG A 388 -21.28 -34.11 -18.26
CA ARG A 388 -20.51 -33.15 -19.07
C ARG A 388 -19.76 -33.95 -20.14
N PRO A 389 -19.81 -33.57 -21.43
CA PRO A 389 -18.83 -34.06 -22.37
C PRO A 389 -17.47 -33.52 -21.91
N GLU A 390 -16.50 -34.42 -21.75
CA GLU A 390 -15.10 -34.05 -21.61
C GLU A 390 -14.69 -33.33 -22.89
N ALA A 391 -14.27 -32.08 -22.75
CA ALA A 391 -13.64 -31.33 -23.82
C ALA A 391 -12.27 -31.98 -24.09
N THR A 392 -12.08 -32.40 -25.34
CA THR A 392 -10.81 -32.86 -25.90
C THR A 392 -9.93 -31.68 -26.26
#